data_AF-A0A1Q3T806-F1
#
_entry.id   AF-A0A1Q3T806-F1
#
_cell.length_a   1.000
_cell.length_b   1.000
_cell.length_c   1.000
_cell.angle_alpha   90.00
_cell.angle_beta   90.00
_cell.angle_gamma   90.00
#
_symmetry.space_group_name_H-M   'P 1'
#
loop_
_entity.id
_entity.type
_entity.pdbx_description
1 polymer ?
#
loop_
_entity_poly.entity_id
_entity_poly.type
_entity_poly.pdbx_seq_one_letter_code
_entity_poly.pdbx_strand_id
1 'polypeptide(L)'
;MNLTMDTYWKRLHIEDYETYKSKFLHPIFLKPEVHENVRESFRVIDRLLQFGFYEHRFFDVAYSKAVLTLEMAFKQRYLEVEGNAWAGDLGPLMDWLKKRHYFDVYNKQFISGMRDIRNHFAHPSGGFAGPGQTHLLLYPMDLINSAYEDTTLTKQRSETHKKFHKKIESFGQVLQMTVGQETHLAFNVWLSFYDNKSTPSKIHVYVQPVYEIPIPYFIERKFSLSPFYQWEAGNIIIDDNVISLPDKDGRILEIRPISCDIERTAFLQWMEHYNDFDTQTGDKHLRMSFATDTFVQHLRQFHRC
;
A
#
# COMPACT_ATOMS: atom_id res chain seq x y z
N MET A 1 9.99 -38.98 8.86
CA MET A 1 10.62 -37.91 9.68
C MET A 1 9.49 -37.09 10.27
N ASN A 2 9.37 -37.02 11.60
CA ASN A 2 8.32 -36.22 12.23
C ASN A 2 8.77 -34.76 12.26
N LEU A 3 8.14 -33.91 11.45
CA LEU A 3 8.41 -32.48 11.45
C LEU A 3 7.80 -31.86 12.72
N THR A 4 8.60 -31.12 13.47
CA THR A 4 8.17 -30.39 14.68
C THR A 4 8.22 -28.89 14.44
N MET A 5 7.33 -28.14 15.08
CA MET A 5 7.27 -26.67 14.99
C MET A 5 8.63 -26.04 15.32
N ASP A 6 9.03 -25.04 14.54
CA ASP A 6 10.23 -24.25 14.82
C ASP A 6 10.08 -23.51 16.16
N THR A 7 11.10 -23.58 17.01
CA THR A 7 11.10 -22.88 18.31
C THR A 7 11.03 -21.36 18.19
N TYR A 8 11.36 -20.79 17.03
CA TYR A 8 11.18 -19.37 16.72
C TYR A 8 9.74 -18.90 17.01
N TRP A 9 8.76 -19.71 16.65
CA TRP A 9 7.33 -19.40 16.77
C TRP A 9 6.85 -19.18 18.21
N LYS A 10 7.53 -19.79 19.19
CA LYS A 10 7.24 -19.57 20.61
C LYS A 10 7.45 -18.10 21.03
N ARG A 11 8.38 -17.38 20.39
CA ARG A 11 8.64 -15.95 20.65
C ARG A 11 7.49 -15.05 20.19
N LEU A 12 6.66 -15.56 19.28
CA LEU A 12 5.52 -14.83 18.70
C LEU A 12 4.18 -15.36 19.24
N HIS A 13 4.20 -16.17 20.30
CA HIS A 13 3.02 -16.81 20.90
C HIS A 13 2.19 -17.59 19.87
N ILE A 14 2.88 -18.38 19.05
CA ILE A 14 2.28 -19.29 18.07
C ILE A 14 2.53 -20.71 18.56
N GLU A 15 1.45 -21.46 18.79
CA GLU A 15 1.50 -22.80 19.40
C GLU A 15 1.07 -23.91 18.45
N ASP A 16 0.35 -23.55 17.38
CA ASP A 16 -0.22 -24.48 16.42
C ASP A 16 -0.21 -23.92 14.98
N TYR A 17 -0.42 -24.81 14.02
CA TYR A 17 -0.36 -24.49 12.60
C TYR A 17 -1.51 -23.59 12.11
N GLU A 18 -2.70 -23.66 12.71
CA GLU A 18 -3.84 -22.83 12.30
C GLU A 18 -3.66 -21.38 12.78
N THR A 19 -3.12 -21.18 13.98
CA THR A 19 -2.70 -19.87 14.48
C THR A 19 -1.58 -19.29 13.62
N TYR A 20 -0.61 -20.11 13.19
CA TYR A 20 0.42 -19.70 12.25
C TYR A 20 -0.18 -19.26 10.90
N LYS A 21 -1.02 -20.11 10.32
CA LYS A 21 -1.65 -19.89 9.01
C LYS A 21 -2.46 -18.60 8.98
N SER A 22 -3.30 -18.38 9.98
CA SER A 22 -4.13 -17.17 10.06
C SER A 22 -3.33 -15.87 10.20
N LYS A 23 -2.15 -15.93 10.82
CA LYS A 23 -1.30 -14.74 11.05
C LYS A 23 -0.28 -14.47 9.95
N PHE A 24 0.30 -15.50 9.34
CA PHE A 24 1.46 -15.35 8.45
C PHE A 24 1.22 -15.81 7.01
N LEU A 25 0.20 -16.64 6.75
CA LEU A 25 -0.10 -17.12 5.40
C LEU A 25 -1.16 -16.24 4.75
N HIS A 26 -0.71 -15.32 3.91
CA HIS A 26 -1.59 -14.48 3.10
C HIS A 26 -2.05 -15.23 1.85
N PRO A 27 -3.31 -15.07 1.41
CA PRO A 27 -3.77 -15.70 0.18
C PRO A 27 -2.99 -15.19 -1.03
N ILE A 28 -2.30 -16.10 -1.71
CA ILE A 28 -1.60 -15.82 -2.97
C ILE A 28 -2.62 -15.86 -4.10
N PHE A 29 -2.68 -14.77 -4.87
CA PHE A 29 -3.56 -14.65 -6.02
C PHE A 29 -2.79 -14.04 -7.18
N LEU A 30 -2.76 -14.75 -8.30
CA LEU A 30 -2.31 -14.25 -9.59
C LEU A 30 -3.43 -14.41 -10.60
N LYS A 31 -3.62 -13.40 -11.46
CA LYS A 31 -4.63 -13.45 -12.51
C LYS A 31 -4.41 -14.64 -13.47
N PRO A 32 -5.47 -15.18 -14.10
CA PRO A 32 -5.36 -16.31 -15.03
C PRO A 32 -4.43 -16.04 -16.23
N GLU A 33 -4.37 -14.79 -16.70
CA GLU A 33 -3.56 -14.36 -17.86
C GLU A 33 -2.07 -14.29 -17.54
N VAL A 34 -1.69 -14.29 -16.26
CA VAL A 34 -0.28 -14.31 -15.86
C VAL A 34 0.36 -15.60 -16.36
N HIS A 35 1.52 -15.46 -17.01
CA HIS A 35 2.24 -16.60 -17.61
C HIS A 35 2.41 -17.78 -16.64
N GLU A 36 2.23 -19.01 -17.14
CA GLU A 36 2.18 -20.23 -16.33
C GLU A 36 3.39 -20.42 -15.42
N ASN A 37 4.61 -20.22 -15.94
CA ASN A 37 5.85 -20.32 -15.14
C ASN A 37 5.89 -19.37 -13.94
N VAL A 38 5.26 -18.19 -14.04
CA VAL A 38 5.15 -17.22 -12.94
C VAL A 38 4.16 -17.74 -11.89
N ARG A 39 3.00 -18.25 -12.32
CA ARG A 39 2.00 -18.86 -11.44
C ARG A 39 2.56 -20.08 -10.70
N GLU A 40 3.28 -20.95 -11.41
CA GLU A 40 3.94 -22.11 -10.81
C GLU A 40 5.01 -21.71 -9.81
N SER A 41 5.79 -20.65 -10.10
CA SER A 41 6.75 -20.12 -9.14
C SER A 41 6.09 -19.62 -7.85
N PHE A 42 4.92 -18.97 -7.94
CA PHE A 42 4.14 -18.56 -6.76
C PHE A 42 3.50 -19.73 -6.01
N ARG A 43 3.14 -20.83 -6.70
CA ARG A 43 2.73 -22.08 -6.03
C ARG A 43 3.86 -22.66 -5.17
N VAL A 44 5.10 -22.61 -5.67
CA VAL A 44 6.28 -23.03 -4.89
C VAL A 44 6.52 -22.08 -3.71
N ILE A 45 6.39 -20.78 -3.92
CA ILE A 45 6.50 -19.78 -2.84
C ILE A 45 5.47 -20.05 -1.74
N ASP A 46 4.20 -20.31 -2.09
CA ASP A 46 3.15 -20.66 -1.13
C ASP A 46 3.53 -21.88 -0.28
N ARG A 47 4.07 -22.93 -0.90
CA ARG A 47 4.55 -24.11 -0.19
C ARG A 47 5.71 -23.80 0.75
N LEU A 48 6.67 -22.96 0.32
CA LEU A 48 7.77 -22.52 1.19
C LEU A 48 7.24 -21.80 2.43
N LEU A 49 6.25 -20.93 2.27
CA LEU A 49 5.60 -20.25 3.39
C LEU A 49 4.87 -21.24 4.28
N GLN A 50 4.14 -22.22 3.74
CA GLN A 50 3.50 -23.27 4.56
C GLN A 50 4.55 -24.05 5.39
N PHE A 51 5.68 -24.42 4.79
CA PHE A 51 6.79 -25.07 5.50
C PHE A 51 7.52 -24.14 6.49
N GLY A 52 7.31 -22.83 6.40
CA GLY A 52 7.82 -21.84 7.34
C GLY A 52 7.46 -22.15 8.80
N PHE A 53 6.33 -22.82 9.05
CA PHE A 53 5.96 -23.29 10.39
C PHE A 53 6.98 -24.24 11.03
N TYR A 54 7.66 -25.04 10.21
CA TYR A 54 8.65 -26.01 10.66
C TYR A 54 10.09 -25.48 10.57
N GLU A 55 10.32 -24.48 9.73
CA GLU A 55 11.61 -23.81 9.54
C GLU A 55 11.39 -22.37 9.08
N HIS A 56 11.48 -21.41 10.01
CA HIS A 56 11.16 -20.01 9.74
C HIS A 56 12.07 -19.38 8.67
N ARG A 57 13.26 -19.93 8.41
CA ARG A 57 14.17 -19.44 7.36
C ARG A 57 13.61 -19.64 5.95
N PHE A 58 12.58 -20.46 5.76
CA PHE A 58 11.90 -20.56 4.45
C PHE A 58 11.20 -19.27 4.03
N PHE A 59 10.91 -18.33 4.95
CA PHE A 59 10.43 -17.00 4.58
C PHE A 59 11.44 -16.23 3.75
N ASP A 60 12.72 -16.22 4.14
CA ASP A 60 13.76 -15.51 3.38
C ASP A 60 13.91 -16.11 1.97
N VAL A 61 13.81 -17.44 1.84
CA VAL A 61 13.82 -18.14 0.54
C VAL A 61 12.59 -17.78 -0.30
N ALA A 62 11.41 -17.76 0.33
CA ALA A 62 10.16 -17.38 -0.31
C ALA A 62 10.21 -15.94 -0.85
N TYR A 63 10.70 -14.99 -0.05
CA TYR A 63 10.83 -13.59 -0.46
C TYR A 63 11.84 -13.39 -1.58
N SER A 64 13.03 -14.00 -1.48
CA SER A 64 14.01 -13.97 -2.57
C SER A 64 13.42 -14.50 -3.87
N LYS A 65 12.70 -15.63 -3.80
CA LYS A 65 12.02 -16.21 -4.96
C LYS A 65 10.91 -15.30 -5.49
N ALA A 66 10.14 -14.61 -4.64
CA ALA A 66 9.10 -13.67 -5.07
C ALA A 66 9.68 -12.49 -5.86
N VAL A 67 10.78 -11.90 -5.38
CA VAL A 67 11.49 -10.81 -6.06
C VAL A 67 12.05 -11.26 -7.43
N LEU A 68 12.67 -12.44 -7.50
CA LEU A 68 13.16 -12.99 -8.77
C LEU A 68 12.01 -13.30 -9.74
N THR A 69 10.88 -13.77 -9.21
CA THR A 69 9.69 -14.09 -10.00
C THR A 69 9.05 -12.84 -10.59
N LEU A 70 9.11 -11.69 -9.91
CA LEU A 70 8.70 -10.39 -10.47
C LEU A 70 9.51 -10.03 -11.71
N GLU A 71 10.84 -10.16 -11.66
CA GLU A 71 11.70 -9.87 -12.81
C GLU A 71 11.36 -10.79 -14.00
N MET A 72 11.16 -12.08 -13.74
CA MET A 72 10.71 -13.03 -14.76
C MET A 72 9.37 -12.62 -15.37
N ALA A 73 8.39 -12.25 -14.54
CA ALA A 73 7.07 -11.84 -15.01
C ALA A 73 7.11 -10.57 -15.88
N PHE A 74 7.93 -9.58 -15.51
CA PHE A 74 8.12 -8.37 -16.30
C PHE A 74 8.81 -8.63 -17.62
N LYS A 75 9.85 -9.49 -17.63
CA LYS A 75 10.53 -9.89 -18.89
C LYS A 75 9.58 -10.63 -19.82
N GLN A 76 8.76 -11.51 -19.26
CA GLN A 76 7.74 -12.24 -20.01
C GLN A 76 6.68 -11.28 -20.58
N ARG A 77 6.21 -10.33 -19.78
CA ARG A 77 5.24 -9.33 -20.24
C ARG A 77 5.81 -8.44 -21.35
N TYR A 78 7.08 -8.07 -21.25
CA TYR A 78 7.77 -7.35 -22.33
C TYR A 78 7.80 -8.17 -23.63
N LEU A 79 8.17 -9.46 -23.55
CA LEU A 79 8.21 -10.35 -24.70
C LEU A 79 6.84 -10.49 -25.37
N GLU A 80 5.76 -10.59 -24.58
CA GLU A 80 4.39 -10.66 -25.10
C GLU A 80 3.97 -9.40 -25.88
N VAL A 81 4.44 -8.23 -25.45
CA VAL A 81 4.04 -6.94 -26.02
C VAL A 81 4.91 -6.55 -27.22
N GLU A 82 6.23 -6.73 -27.11
CA GLU A 82 7.19 -6.26 -28.11
C GLU A 82 7.63 -7.36 -29.07
N GLY A 83 7.33 -8.64 -28.77
CA GLY A 83 7.67 -9.80 -29.60
C GLY A 83 9.14 -10.22 -29.52
N ASN A 84 9.97 -9.54 -28.72
CA ASN A 84 11.37 -9.89 -28.51
C ASN A 84 11.74 -9.93 -27.03
N ALA A 85 12.76 -10.72 -26.69
CA ALA A 85 13.23 -10.83 -25.31
C ALA A 85 13.90 -9.52 -24.83
N TRP A 86 13.67 -9.17 -23.57
CA TRP A 86 14.36 -8.06 -22.91
C TRP A 86 15.81 -8.44 -22.58
N ALA A 87 16.76 -7.67 -23.08
CA ALA A 87 18.20 -7.91 -22.88
C ALA A 87 18.81 -7.13 -21.70
N GLY A 88 18.10 -6.15 -21.14
CA GLY A 88 18.63 -5.27 -20.09
C GLY A 88 18.32 -5.72 -18.65
N ASP A 89 18.65 -4.85 -17.71
CA ASP A 89 18.38 -5.04 -16.28
C ASP A 89 16.91 -4.76 -15.91
N LEU A 90 16.52 -5.17 -14.69
CA LEU A 90 15.19 -4.95 -14.13
C LEU A 90 14.83 -3.46 -14.00
N GLY A 91 15.76 -2.60 -13.58
CA GLY A 91 15.48 -1.17 -13.38
C GLY A 91 14.95 -0.48 -14.65
N PRO A 92 15.71 -0.51 -15.76
CA PRO A 92 15.24 0.04 -17.03
C PRO A 92 13.94 -0.61 -17.56
N LEU A 93 13.71 -1.90 -17.28
CA LEU A 93 12.47 -2.59 -17.61
C LEU A 93 11.27 -2.05 -16.80
N MET A 94 11.45 -1.81 -15.50
CA MET A 94 10.43 -1.21 -14.65
C MET A 94 10.08 0.21 -15.11
N ASP A 95 11.07 1.00 -15.49
CA ASP A 95 10.85 2.34 -16.05
C ASP A 95 10.09 2.27 -17.39
N TRP A 96 10.43 1.29 -18.23
CA TRP A 96 9.73 1.06 -19.50
C TRP A 96 8.25 0.71 -19.28
N LEU A 97 7.96 -0.19 -18.34
CA LEU A 97 6.59 -0.62 -17.98
C LEU A 97 5.79 0.54 -17.37
N LYS A 98 6.40 1.29 -16.46
CA LYS A 98 5.79 2.46 -15.80
C LYS A 98 5.44 3.56 -16.79
N LYS A 99 6.34 3.89 -17.72
CA LYS A 99 6.10 4.91 -18.77
C LYS A 99 4.91 4.54 -19.67
N ARG A 100 4.57 3.26 -19.76
CA ARG A 100 3.45 2.73 -20.55
C ARG A 100 2.21 2.38 -19.72
N HIS A 101 2.18 2.76 -18.45
CA HIS A 101 1.04 2.55 -17.55
C HIS A 101 0.67 1.08 -17.34
N TYR A 102 1.65 0.16 -17.36
CA TYR A 102 1.41 -1.24 -17.00
C TYR A 102 1.21 -1.45 -15.50
N PHE A 103 1.62 -0.52 -14.65
CA PHE A 103 1.28 -0.57 -13.23
C PHE A 103 1.32 0.81 -12.62
N ASP A 104 0.62 0.96 -11.51
CA ASP A 104 0.63 2.15 -10.69
C ASP A 104 1.83 2.10 -9.73
N VAL A 105 2.61 3.18 -9.66
CA VAL A 105 3.69 3.33 -8.67
C VAL A 105 3.23 4.31 -7.61
N TYR A 106 2.71 3.78 -6.51
CA TYR A 106 2.27 4.59 -5.38
C TYR A 106 3.45 4.90 -4.43
N ASN A 107 4.26 3.89 -4.11
CA ASN A 107 5.44 4.05 -3.27
C ASN A 107 6.73 4.05 -4.11
N LYS A 108 7.33 5.22 -4.32
CA LYS A 108 8.61 5.35 -5.07
C LYS A 108 9.77 4.67 -4.34
N GLN A 109 9.78 4.72 -3.01
CA GLN A 109 10.80 4.10 -2.18
C GLN A 109 10.78 2.59 -2.29
N PHE A 110 9.60 1.98 -2.50
CA PHE A 110 9.50 0.56 -2.74
C PHE A 110 10.22 0.14 -4.04
N ILE A 111 10.03 0.89 -5.13
CA ILE A 111 10.70 0.59 -6.41
C ILE A 111 12.22 0.67 -6.28
N SER A 112 12.75 1.69 -5.59
CA SER A 112 14.19 1.76 -5.32
C SER A 112 14.65 0.64 -4.38
N GLY A 113 13.87 0.35 -3.34
CA GLY A 113 14.18 -0.66 -2.33
C GLY A 113 14.20 -2.08 -2.90
N MET A 114 13.36 -2.38 -3.90
CA MET A 114 13.31 -3.70 -4.54
C MET A 114 14.63 -4.12 -5.18
N ARG A 115 15.37 -3.16 -5.74
CA ARG A 115 16.73 -3.43 -6.26
C ARG A 115 17.69 -3.77 -5.12
N ASP A 116 17.63 -3.01 -4.04
CA ASP A 116 18.52 -3.19 -2.90
C ASP A 116 18.22 -4.52 -2.19
N ILE A 117 16.94 -4.87 -2.06
CA ILE A 117 16.45 -6.17 -1.57
C ILE A 117 16.96 -7.32 -2.45
N ARG A 118 16.80 -7.22 -3.78
CA ARG A 118 17.31 -8.23 -4.73
C ARG A 118 18.82 -8.43 -4.56
N ASN A 119 19.58 -7.33 -4.55
CA ASN A 119 21.03 -7.36 -4.43
C ASN A 119 21.48 -7.96 -3.09
N HIS A 120 20.75 -7.67 -2.02
CA HIS A 120 21.02 -8.25 -0.72
C HIS A 120 20.79 -9.77 -0.70
N PHE A 121 19.68 -10.26 -1.28
CA PHE A 121 19.45 -11.70 -1.41
C PHE A 121 20.46 -12.40 -2.34
N ALA A 122 21.02 -11.68 -3.32
CA ALA A 122 22.09 -12.20 -4.18
C ALA A 122 23.45 -12.25 -3.47
N HIS A 123 23.65 -11.44 -2.42
CA HIS A 123 24.90 -11.33 -1.67
C HIS A 123 24.64 -11.31 -0.15
N PRO A 124 24.14 -12.41 0.44
CA PRO A 124 23.68 -12.41 1.82
C PRO A 124 24.84 -12.27 2.80
N SER A 125 24.72 -11.32 3.73
CA SER A 125 25.62 -11.18 4.90
C SER A 125 25.01 -11.77 6.19
N GLY A 126 23.83 -12.39 6.12
CA GLY A 126 23.08 -12.97 7.25
C GLY A 126 21.62 -13.28 6.90
N GLY A 127 20.83 -13.76 7.87
CA GLY A 127 19.36 -13.86 7.75
C GLY A 127 18.73 -12.47 7.79
N PHE A 128 17.80 -12.18 6.88
CA PHE A 128 17.44 -10.80 6.55
C PHE A 128 16.11 -10.36 7.16
N ALA A 129 15.04 -11.09 6.86
CA ALA A 129 13.70 -10.55 6.95
C ALA A 129 12.86 -11.26 8.01
N GLY A 130 12.93 -12.59 8.05
CA GLY A 130 12.03 -13.39 8.87
C GLY A 130 10.55 -13.16 8.52
N PRO A 131 9.61 -13.67 9.32
CA PRO A 131 8.20 -13.65 8.95
C PRO A 131 7.52 -12.27 8.99
N GLY A 132 8.19 -11.23 9.51
CA GLY A 132 7.63 -9.88 9.62
C GLY A 132 7.61 -9.07 8.32
N GLN A 133 8.24 -9.54 7.24
CA GLN A 133 8.44 -8.78 6.00
C GLN A 133 7.54 -9.23 4.85
N THR A 134 6.27 -9.54 5.14
CA THR A 134 5.34 -10.12 4.14
C THR A 134 5.08 -9.21 2.93
N HIS A 135 5.35 -7.90 3.03
CA HIS A 135 5.31 -6.99 1.89
C HIS A 135 6.29 -7.37 0.77
N LEU A 136 7.40 -8.06 1.08
CA LEU A 136 8.36 -8.59 0.11
C LEU A 136 7.78 -9.72 -0.76
N LEU A 137 6.66 -10.31 -0.34
CA LEU A 137 5.88 -11.26 -1.15
C LEU A 137 4.75 -10.53 -1.87
N LEU A 138 3.98 -9.75 -1.11
CA LEU A 138 2.70 -9.25 -1.59
C LEU A 138 2.86 -8.16 -2.63
N TYR A 139 3.84 -7.26 -2.48
CA TYR A 139 4.02 -6.18 -3.44
C TYR A 139 4.53 -6.70 -4.80
N PRO A 140 5.48 -7.66 -4.88
CA PRO A 140 5.77 -8.35 -6.13
C PRO A 140 4.53 -8.96 -6.79
N MET A 141 3.70 -9.68 -6.02
CA MET A 141 2.46 -10.28 -6.54
C MET A 141 1.51 -9.22 -7.11
N ASP A 142 1.33 -8.11 -6.39
CA ASP A 142 0.45 -7.00 -6.80
C ASP A 142 0.98 -6.31 -8.06
N LEU A 143 2.29 -6.09 -8.17
CA LEU A 143 2.91 -5.54 -9.38
C LEU A 143 2.80 -6.48 -10.59
N ILE A 144 2.94 -7.80 -10.37
CA ILE A 144 2.74 -8.80 -11.42
C ILE A 144 1.31 -8.71 -11.94
N ASN A 145 0.30 -8.75 -11.06
CA ASN A 145 -1.10 -8.64 -11.47
C ASN A 145 -1.38 -7.32 -12.20
N SER A 146 -0.82 -6.22 -11.69
CA SER A 146 -0.94 -4.90 -12.32
C SER A 146 -0.44 -4.91 -13.76
N ALA A 147 0.69 -5.58 -14.05
CA ALA A 147 1.26 -5.66 -15.40
C ALA A 147 0.35 -6.34 -16.45
N TYR A 148 -0.67 -7.06 -15.99
CA TYR A 148 -1.71 -7.69 -16.81
C TYR A 148 -3.07 -6.98 -16.64
N GLU A 149 -3.10 -5.75 -16.13
CA GLU A 149 -4.27 -4.89 -16.15
C GLU A 149 -4.41 -4.13 -17.48
N ASP A 150 -5.62 -3.61 -17.70
CA ASP A 150 -5.88 -2.66 -18.79
C ASP A 150 -5.10 -1.35 -18.55
N THR A 151 -4.14 -1.06 -19.44
CA THR A 151 -3.30 0.13 -19.38
C THR A 151 -4.09 1.43 -19.48
N THR A 152 -5.25 1.42 -20.12
CA THR A 152 -6.16 2.57 -20.22
C THR A 152 -6.75 2.88 -18.85
N LEU A 153 -7.23 1.86 -18.15
CA LEU A 153 -7.76 2.02 -16.79
C LEU A 153 -6.66 2.47 -15.82
N THR A 154 -5.46 1.88 -15.92
CA THR A 154 -4.30 2.29 -15.11
C THR A 154 -3.90 3.74 -15.36
N LYS A 155 -3.87 4.16 -16.63
CA LYS A 155 -3.60 5.56 -16.99
C LYS A 155 -4.64 6.51 -16.39
N GLN A 156 -5.94 6.18 -16.50
CA GLN A 156 -7.01 6.96 -15.90
C GLN A 156 -6.86 7.09 -14.38
N ARG A 157 -6.54 5.99 -13.68
CA ARG A 157 -6.26 6.03 -12.23
C ARG A 157 -5.10 6.97 -11.89
N SER A 158 -3.99 6.83 -12.59
CA SER A 158 -2.81 7.68 -12.39
C SER A 158 -3.12 9.16 -12.61
N GLU A 159 -3.90 9.49 -13.64
CA GLU A 159 -4.31 10.86 -13.93
C GLU A 159 -5.27 11.41 -12.88
N THR A 160 -6.25 10.63 -12.43
CA THR A 160 -7.18 11.00 -11.36
C THR A 160 -6.44 11.23 -10.05
N HIS A 161 -5.53 10.35 -9.65
CA HIS A 161 -4.68 10.53 -8.48
C HIS A 161 -3.88 11.83 -8.56
N LYS A 162 -3.23 12.11 -9.71
CA LYS A 162 -2.46 13.34 -9.91
C LYS A 162 -3.32 14.59 -9.81
N LYS A 163 -4.51 14.58 -10.41
CA LYS A 163 -5.46 15.71 -10.35
C LYS A 163 -5.91 15.97 -8.91
N PHE A 164 -6.33 14.92 -8.21
CA PHE A 164 -6.74 15.01 -6.81
C PHE A 164 -5.61 15.52 -5.92
N HIS A 165 -4.42 14.93 -6.03
CA HIS A 165 -3.27 15.30 -5.20
C HIS A 165 -2.84 16.75 -5.44
N LYS A 166 -2.69 17.16 -6.71
CA LYS A 166 -2.38 18.56 -7.05
C LYS A 166 -3.43 19.53 -6.49
N LYS A 167 -4.69 19.11 -6.46
CA LYS A 167 -5.76 19.93 -5.90
C LYS A 167 -5.66 20.06 -4.38
N ILE A 168 -5.43 18.96 -3.68
CA ILE A 168 -5.18 18.98 -2.23
C ILE A 168 -3.98 19.85 -1.90
N GLU A 169 -2.86 19.73 -2.64
CA GLU A 169 -1.69 20.59 -2.47
C GLU A 169 -2.03 22.08 -2.66
N SER A 170 -2.90 22.40 -3.61
CA SER A 170 -3.33 23.78 -3.86
C SER A 170 -4.20 24.39 -2.76
N PHE A 171 -4.87 23.56 -1.95
CA PHE A 171 -5.61 24.02 -0.77
C PHE A 171 -4.69 24.34 0.42
N GLY A 172 -3.44 23.85 0.41
CA GLY A 172 -2.46 24.07 1.45
C GLY A 172 -2.46 23.00 2.54
N GLN A 173 -1.83 23.30 3.68
CA GLN A 173 -1.59 22.34 4.75
C GLN A 173 -2.83 22.02 5.59
N VAL A 174 -3.89 22.82 5.46
CA VAL A 174 -5.08 22.70 6.29
C VAL A 174 -6.32 22.63 5.45
N LEU A 175 -7.12 21.63 5.74
CA LEU A 175 -8.32 21.33 5.01
C LEU A 175 -9.50 21.37 5.96
N GLN A 176 -10.58 21.99 5.51
CA GLN A 176 -11.89 21.87 6.12
C GLN A 176 -12.62 20.72 5.42
N MET A 177 -13.23 19.87 6.21
CA MET A 177 -13.97 18.71 5.76
C MET A 177 -15.41 18.78 6.25
N THR A 178 -16.37 18.69 5.35
CA THR A 178 -17.80 18.77 5.69
C THR A 178 -18.54 17.54 5.19
N VAL A 179 -19.33 16.92 6.07
CA VAL A 179 -20.25 15.83 5.76
C VAL A 179 -21.61 16.16 6.37
N GLY A 180 -22.61 16.44 5.51
CA GLY A 180 -23.91 16.90 5.99
C GLY A 180 -23.81 18.25 6.71
N GLN A 181 -24.15 18.29 8.00
CA GLN A 181 -24.03 19.50 8.84
C GLN A 181 -22.75 19.53 9.69
N GLU A 182 -21.99 18.43 9.69
CA GLU A 182 -20.79 18.31 10.50
C GLU A 182 -19.57 18.82 9.73
N THR A 183 -18.78 19.67 10.38
CA THR A 183 -17.56 20.23 9.81
C THR A 183 -16.40 19.95 10.76
N HIS A 184 -15.31 19.43 10.20
CA HIS A 184 -14.09 19.09 10.92
C HIS A 184 -12.88 19.65 10.19
N LEU A 185 -11.79 19.86 10.93
CA LEU A 185 -10.50 20.15 10.32
C LEU A 185 -9.76 18.86 10.03
N ALA A 186 -9.00 18.84 8.94
CA ALA A 186 -8.15 17.73 8.54
C ALA A 186 -6.75 18.23 8.20
N PHE A 187 -5.74 17.47 8.63
CA PHE A 187 -4.34 17.80 8.39
C PHE A 187 -3.72 16.98 7.26
N ASN A 188 -4.40 15.92 6.82
CA ASN A 188 -3.96 15.11 5.70
C ASN A 188 -5.14 14.43 5.01
N VAL A 189 -5.22 14.53 3.70
CA VAL A 189 -6.24 13.87 2.86
C VAL A 189 -5.53 13.26 1.66
N TRP A 190 -5.83 12.00 1.36
CA TRP A 190 -5.30 11.35 0.16
C TRP A 190 -6.33 10.46 -0.51
N LEU A 191 -6.28 10.45 -1.84
CA LEU A 191 -6.96 9.45 -2.64
C LEU A 191 -6.10 8.17 -2.56
N SER A 192 -6.61 7.20 -1.81
CA SER A 192 -5.96 5.93 -1.58
C SER A 192 -6.05 5.03 -2.80
N PHE A 193 -7.24 4.83 -3.36
CA PHE A 193 -7.41 3.99 -4.55
C PHE A 193 -8.63 4.41 -5.36
N TYR A 194 -8.57 4.26 -6.68
CA TYR A 194 -9.69 4.49 -7.59
C TYR A 194 -10.01 3.19 -8.35
N ASP A 195 -11.02 2.45 -7.91
CA ASP A 195 -11.55 1.32 -8.65
C ASP A 195 -12.44 1.81 -9.81
N ASN A 196 -11.83 1.89 -10.98
CA ASN A 196 -12.50 2.23 -12.25
C ASN A 196 -12.90 1.00 -13.07
N LYS A 197 -12.89 -0.21 -12.48
CA LYS A 197 -13.53 -1.40 -13.07
C LYS A 197 -14.97 -1.54 -12.61
N SER A 198 -15.27 -1.13 -11.38
CA SER A 198 -16.63 -1.21 -10.84
C SER A 198 -17.58 -0.21 -11.52
N THR A 199 -18.87 -0.56 -11.58
CA THR A 199 -19.95 0.33 -12.03
C THR A 199 -21.03 0.42 -10.93
N PRO A 200 -21.21 1.59 -10.27
CA PRO A 200 -20.39 2.80 -10.39
C PRO A 200 -18.95 2.56 -9.92
N SER A 201 -18.03 3.42 -10.35
CA SER A 201 -16.65 3.37 -9.87
C SER A 201 -16.59 3.61 -8.36
N LYS A 202 -15.60 3.03 -7.67
CA LYS A 202 -15.39 3.27 -6.24
C LYS A 202 -14.10 4.05 -6.02
N ILE A 203 -14.17 5.11 -5.24
CA ILE A 203 -13.04 5.95 -4.91
C ILE A 203 -12.85 5.91 -3.40
N HIS A 204 -11.72 5.36 -2.98
CA HIS A 204 -11.36 5.28 -1.57
C HIS A 204 -10.50 6.49 -1.21
N VAL A 205 -11.08 7.42 -0.45
CA VAL A 205 -10.38 8.57 0.12
C VAL A 205 -10.17 8.33 1.60
N TYR A 206 -9.00 8.67 2.09
CA TYR A 206 -8.68 8.61 3.50
C TYR A 206 -8.31 9.99 3.97
N VAL A 207 -8.65 10.24 5.22
CA VAL A 207 -8.38 11.52 5.82
C VAL A 207 -8.02 11.36 7.27
N GLN A 208 -7.05 12.15 7.71
CA GLN A 208 -6.69 12.29 9.11
C GLN A 208 -7.29 13.60 9.64
N PRO A 209 -8.29 13.52 10.53
CA PRO A 209 -8.88 14.69 11.15
C PRO A 209 -7.92 15.28 12.18
N VAL A 210 -8.12 16.54 12.54
CA VAL A 210 -7.61 17.09 13.79
C VAL A 210 -8.35 16.40 14.94
N TYR A 211 -7.62 15.97 15.96
CA TYR A 211 -8.15 15.23 17.10
C TYR A 211 -7.44 15.64 18.40
N GLU A 212 -8.10 15.46 19.54
CA GLU A 212 -7.46 15.65 20.83
C GLU A 212 -6.42 14.56 21.05
N ILE A 213 -5.15 14.93 21.22
CA ILE A 213 -4.04 13.98 21.42
C ILE A 213 -4.06 13.51 22.89
N PRO A 214 -4.30 12.22 23.18
CA PRO A 214 -4.43 11.76 24.56
C PRO A 214 -3.14 11.92 25.37
N ILE A 215 -3.24 12.60 26.53
CA ILE A 215 -2.13 12.82 27.48
C ILE A 215 -1.37 11.52 27.84
N PRO A 216 -2.04 10.37 28.09
CA PRO A 216 -1.35 9.13 28.43
C PRO A 216 -0.31 8.68 27.39
N TYR A 217 -0.46 9.04 26.11
CA TYR A 217 0.51 8.64 25.09
C TYR A 217 1.87 9.32 25.27
N PHE A 218 1.91 10.56 25.76
CA PHE A 218 3.15 11.26 26.08
C PHE A 218 3.87 10.63 27.29
N ILE A 219 3.10 10.11 28.25
CA ILE A 219 3.63 9.54 29.50
C ILE A 219 4.08 8.10 29.30
N GLU A 220 3.25 7.28 28.66
CA GLU A 220 3.44 5.84 28.55
C GLU A 220 4.34 5.43 27.37
N ARG A 221 4.69 6.37 26.48
CA ARG A 221 5.42 6.12 25.23
C ARG A 221 4.81 4.98 24.41
N LYS A 222 3.49 4.83 24.47
CA LYS A 222 2.77 3.83 23.69
C LYS A 222 2.59 4.35 22.28
N PHE A 223 3.06 3.56 21.33
CA PHE A 223 2.98 3.85 19.91
C PHE A 223 1.57 3.50 19.41
N SER A 224 0.82 4.51 18.97
CA SER A 224 -0.50 4.34 18.34
C SER A 224 -0.57 5.20 17.10
N LEU A 225 -1.21 4.68 16.05
CA LEU A 225 -1.42 5.43 14.82
C LEU A 225 -2.43 6.54 15.06
N SER A 226 -2.18 7.69 14.46
CA SER A 226 -3.18 8.76 14.37
C SER A 226 -4.48 8.22 13.73
N PRO A 227 -5.66 8.62 14.26
CA PRO A 227 -6.92 8.19 13.71
C PRO A 227 -7.06 8.66 12.26
N PHE A 228 -7.71 7.84 11.45
CA PHE A 228 -8.12 8.18 10.10
C PHE A 228 -9.55 7.70 9.87
N TYR A 229 -10.27 8.40 9.01
CA TYR A 229 -11.54 7.94 8.48
C TYR A 229 -11.39 7.60 7.01
N GLN A 230 -12.13 6.56 6.60
CA GLN A 230 -12.23 6.15 5.21
C GLN A 230 -13.57 6.65 4.66
N TRP A 231 -13.51 7.26 3.48
CA TRP A 231 -14.66 7.64 2.68
C TRP A 231 -14.65 6.87 1.36
N GLU A 232 -15.78 6.26 1.00
CA GLU A 232 -15.98 5.60 -0.29
C GLU A 232 -16.94 6.45 -1.13
N ALA A 233 -16.40 7.10 -2.17
CA ALA A 233 -17.17 7.92 -3.09
C ALA A 233 -17.46 7.17 -4.40
N GLY A 234 -18.59 7.49 -5.03
CA GLY A 234 -18.94 7.03 -6.37
C GLY A 234 -18.40 7.94 -7.49
N ASN A 235 -18.04 9.18 -7.15
CA ASN A 235 -17.48 10.16 -8.09
C ASN A 235 -16.53 11.15 -7.40
N ILE A 236 -15.71 11.85 -8.18
CA ILE A 236 -14.89 12.99 -7.74
C ILE A 236 -15.23 14.20 -8.59
N ILE A 237 -15.68 15.27 -7.96
CA ILE A 237 -15.91 16.57 -8.59
C ILE A 237 -14.86 17.52 -8.03
N ILE A 238 -14.05 18.11 -8.92
CA ILE A 238 -12.96 19.02 -8.55
C ILE A 238 -13.26 20.40 -9.13
N ASP A 239 -13.58 21.34 -8.25
CA ASP A 239 -13.84 22.75 -8.58
C ASP A 239 -12.79 23.66 -7.92
N ASP A 240 -12.86 24.98 -8.14
CA ASP A 240 -11.81 25.91 -7.71
C ASP A 240 -11.56 25.93 -6.20
N ASN A 241 -12.59 25.84 -5.36
CA ASN A 241 -12.45 25.92 -3.90
C ASN A 241 -13.05 24.71 -3.17
N VAL A 242 -13.35 23.63 -3.88
CA VAL A 242 -13.92 22.43 -3.27
C VAL A 242 -13.58 21.17 -4.07
N ILE A 243 -13.36 20.07 -3.35
CA ILE A 243 -13.47 18.71 -3.90
C ILE A 243 -14.73 18.09 -3.28
N SER A 244 -15.67 17.67 -4.11
CA SER A 244 -16.90 17.01 -3.68
C SER A 244 -16.86 15.53 -4.03
N LEU A 245 -17.12 14.70 -3.03
CA LEU A 245 -17.01 13.25 -3.06
C LEU A 245 -18.37 12.63 -2.67
N PRO A 246 -19.35 12.58 -3.59
CA PRO A 246 -20.64 11.94 -3.32
C PRO A 246 -20.46 10.43 -3.11
N ASP A 247 -21.04 9.88 -2.05
CA ASP A 247 -21.13 8.44 -1.82
C ASP A 247 -22.34 7.84 -2.55
N LYS A 248 -22.47 6.51 -2.46
CA LYS A 248 -23.57 5.75 -3.10
C LYS A 248 -24.96 6.09 -2.52
N ASP A 249 -25.02 6.62 -1.30
CA ASP A 249 -26.24 6.92 -0.56
C ASP A 249 -26.65 8.41 -0.74
N GLY A 250 -25.90 9.16 -1.55
CA GLY A 250 -26.16 10.57 -1.85
C GLY A 250 -25.59 11.54 -0.80
N ARG A 251 -24.85 11.06 0.21
CA ARG A 251 -24.11 11.95 1.12
C ARG A 251 -22.88 12.48 0.40
N ILE A 252 -22.49 13.71 0.71
CA ILE A 252 -21.37 14.37 0.06
C ILE A 252 -20.34 14.70 1.12
N LEU A 253 -19.12 14.21 0.90
CA LEU A 253 -17.93 14.71 1.56
C LEU A 253 -17.37 15.88 0.76
N GLU A 254 -17.33 17.06 1.35
CA GLU A 254 -16.68 18.23 0.77
C GLU A 254 -15.34 18.49 1.46
N ILE A 255 -14.30 18.75 0.66
CA ILE A 255 -12.98 19.15 1.13
C ILE A 255 -12.71 20.54 0.58
N ARG A 256 -12.43 21.50 1.47
CA ARG A 256 -12.24 22.92 1.17
C ARG A 256 -10.98 23.44 1.86
N PRO A 257 -10.34 24.52 1.37
CA PRO A 257 -9.36 25.24 2.17
C PRO A 257 -10.04 25.90 3.38
N ILE A 258 -9.34 26.05 4.49
CA ILE A 258 -9.83 26.88 5.61
C ILE A 258 -9.87 28.35 5.17
N SER A 259 -11.02 29.00 5.35
CA SER A 259 -11.19 30.44 5.11
C SER A 259 -11.15 31.28 6.38
N CYS A 260 -11.33 30.68 7.57
CA CYS A 260 -11.39 31.37 8.85
C CYS A 260 -10.01 31.46 9.53
N ASP A 261 -9.54 32.67 9.83
CA ASP A 261 -8.24 32.90 10.47
C ASP A 261 -8.15 32.30 11.89
N ILE A 262 -9.28 32.26 12.62
CA ILE A 262 -9.33 31.67 13.97
C ILE A 262 -9.09 30.16 13.91
N GLU A 263 -9.80 29.47 13.02
CA GLU A 263 -9.63 28.02 12.80
C GLU A 263 -8.24 27.69 12.30
N ARG A 264 -7.70 28.51 11.41
CA ARG A 264 -6.33 28.39 10.92
C ARG A 264 -5.31 28.52 12.06
N THR A 265 -5.49 29.48 12.95
CA THR A 265 -4.61 29.69 14.10
C THR A 265 -4.67 28.50 15.07
N ALA A 266 -5.89 28.03 15.38
CA ALA A 266 -6.08 26.85 16.24
C ALA A 266 -5.43 25.60 15.64
N PHE A 267 -5.54 25.42 14.31
CA PHE A 267 -4.89 24.32 13.62
C PHE A 267 -3.36 24.39 13.73
N LEU A 268 -2.76 25.56 13.53
CA LEU A 268 -1.31 25.71 13.58
C LEU A 268 -0.76 25.39 14.97
N GLN A 269 -1.49 25.77 16.03
CA GLN A 269 -1.16 25.37 17.40
C GLN A 269 -1.27 23.87 17.60
N TRP A 270 -2.36 23.25 17.14
CA TRP A 270 -2.51 21.79 17.19
C TRP A 270 -1.39 21.06 16.43
N MET A 271 -1.01 21.56 15.25
CA MET A 271 0.04 20.98 14.41
C MET A 271 1.41 20.99 15.10
N GLU A 272 1.71 22.05 15.86
CA GLU A 272 2.94 22.11 16.68
C GLU A 272 2.96 20.96 17.70
N HIS A 273 1.86 20.74 18.42
CA HIS A 273 1.72 19.63 19.36
C HIS A 273 1.75 18.26 18.67
N TYR A 274 1.11 18.13 17.50
CA TYR A 274 1.10 16.89 16.74
C TYR A 274 2.49 16.52 16.24
N ASN A 275 3.28 17.48 15.77
CA ASN A 275 4.65 17.20 15.29
C ASN A 275 5.57 16.67 16.41
N ASP A 276 5.43 17.19 17.63
CA ASP A 276 6.14 16.68 18.79
C ASP A 276 5.65 15.26 19.16
N PHE A 277 4.34 15.06 19.22
CA PHE A 277 3.72 13.75 19.42
C PHE A 277 4.16 12.71 18.39
N ASP A 278 4.12 13.04 17.09
CA ASP A 278 4.46 12.17 15.96
C ASP A 278 5.92 11.69 16.04
N THR A 279 6.81 12.58 16.48
CA THR A 279 8.22 12.27 16.71
C THR A 279 8.41 11.37 17.92
N GLN A 280 7.77 11.68 19.05
CA GLN A 280 7.91 10.93 20.31
C GLN A 280 7.27 9.54 20.26
N THR A 281 6.13 9.41 19.59
CA THR A 281 5.36 8.16 19.47
C THR A 281 5.72 7.36 18.22
N GLY A 282 6.67 7.83 17.41
CA GLY A 282 7.06 7.14 16.19
C GLY A 282 5.89 6.88 15.24
N ASP A 283 4.78 7.64 15.29
CA ASP A 283 3.66 7.56 14.35
C ASP A 283 4.18 7.72 12.91
N LYS A 284 5.16 8.60 12.70
CA LYS A 284 5.93 8.72 11.45
C LYS A 284 6.60 7.42 11.05
N HIS A 285 7.28 6.76 11.99
CA HIS A 285 7.94 5.49 11.72
C HIS A 285 6.91 4.41 11.39
N LEU A 286 5.80 4.32 12.13
CA LEU A 286 4.74 3.37 11.86
C LEU A 286 4.13 3.60 10.47
N ARG A 287 3.83 4.84 10.08
CA ARG A 287 3.38 5.22 8.73
C ARG A 287 4.37 4.82 7.63
N MET A 288 5.67 4.93 7.90
CA MET A 288 6.69 4.52 6.93
C MET A 288 6.95 3.00 6.90
N SER A 289 6.73 2.28 8.00
CA SER A 289 7.23 0.91 8.19
C SER A 289 6.17 -0.19 8.21
N PHE A 290 4.99 0.05 8.78
CA PHE A 290 3.98 -1.00 9.01
C PHE A 290 2.56 -0.58 8.65
N ALA A 291 2.25 0.71 8.63
CA ALA A 291 0.90 1.19 8.53
C ALA A 291 0.54 1.56 7.10
N THR A 292 -0.23 0.67 6.49
CA THR A 292 -1.27 1.01 5.52
C THR A 292 -0.75 1.77 4.30
N ASP A 293 -0.13 1.04 3.38
CA ASP A 293 -0.35 1.41 1.99
C ASP A 293 -1.82 1.09 1.68
N THR A 294 -2.73 1.98 2.10
CA THR A 294 -4.18 1.85 1.91
C THR A 294 -4.48 1.58 0.44
N PHE A 295 -3.63 2.09 -0.47
CA PHE A 295 -3.66 1.78 -1.89
C PHE A 295 -3.47 0.28 -2.13
N VAL A 296 -2.45 -0.36 -1.55
CA VAL A 296 -2.18 -1.79 -1.74
C VAL A 296 -3.31 -2.67 -1.17
N GLN A 297 -3.92 -2.27 -0.05
CA GLN A 297 -5.09 -2.97 0.48
C GLN A 297 -6.22 -3.03 -0.55
N HIS A 298 -6.56 -1.89 -1.16
CA HIS A 298 -7.61 -1.82 -2.17
C HIS A 298 -7.19 -2.42 -3.51
N LEU A 299 -5.93 -2.26 -3.92
CA LEU A 299 -5.36 -2.85 -5.13
C LEU A 299 -5.49 -4.38 -5.11
N ARG A 300 -5.27 -5.03 -3.96
CA ARG A 300 -5.44 -6.48 -3.82
C ARG A 300 -6.88 -6.94 -4.01
N GLN A 301 -7.84 -6.16 -3.51
CA GLN A 301 -9.26 -6.44 -3.72
C GLN A 301 -9.61 -6.26 -5.20
N PHE A 302 -9.14 -5.16 -5.79
CA PHE A 302 -9.31 -4.83 -7.21
C PHE A 302 -8.76 -5.91 -8.17
N HIS A 303 -7.63 -6.52 -7.84
CA HIS A 303 -7.08 -7.61 -8.66
C HIS A 303 -7.93 -8.88 -8.64
N ARG A 304 -8.72 -9.11 -7.58
CA ARG A 304 -9.57 -10.29 -7.42
C ARG A 304 -10.95 -10.14 -8.07
N CYS A 305 -11.30 -8.94 -8.53
CA CYS A 305 -12.58 -8.62 -9.13
C CYS A 305 -12.61 -8.84 -10.65
#